data_AF-A0A1H0FHJ4-F1
#
_entry.id   AF-A0A1H0FHJ4-F1
#
_cell.length_a   1.000
_cell.length_b   1.000
_cell.length_c   1.000
_cell.angle_alpha   90.00
_cell.angle_beta   90.00
_cell.angle_gamma   90.00
#
_symmetry.space_group_name_H-M   'P 1'
#
loop_
_entity.id
_entity.type
_entity.pdbx_description
1 polymer ?
#
loop_
_entity_poly.entity_id
_entity_poly.type
_entity_poly.pdbx_seq_one_letter_code
_entity_poly.pdbx_strand_id
1 'polypeptide(L)'
;MSIRIAVIAAALALGMAGAQAHDFGPDIAKYQQVAASKKLDSNEAIQARLALERAQGQMDQADVKMLLRIRSLTNAGLRELGEQPAFLSSEYKRLEAALANPKVNDPAKVAKAREIFAQLNHEKPVYEALETEAVESMKQALKLIEAAPSR
;
A
#
# COMPACT_ATOMS: atom_id res chain seq x y z
N MET A 1 32.24 22.06 -2.75
CA MET A 1 31.07 21.42 -3.40
C MET A 1 31.19 19.91 -3.23
N SER A 2 31.01 19.40 -2.02
CA SER A 2 29.72 18.98 -1.42
C SER A 2 29.27 17.60 -1.90
N ILE A 3 30.11 16.58 -1.66
CA ILE A 3 29.78 15.14 -1.70
C ILE A 3 28.49 14.83 -0.89
N ARG A 4 28.16 15.67 0.09
CA ARG A 4 26.95 15.58 0.92
C ARG A 4 25.63 15.76 0.14
N ILE A 5 25.61 16.47 -0.99
CA ILE A 5 24.36 16.72 -1.74
C ILE A 5 23.99 15.50 -2.60
N ALA A 6 25.00 14.76 -3.10
CA ALA A 6 24.78 13.58 -3.94
C ALA A 6 24.17 12.40 -3.15
N VAL A 7 24.53 12.25 -1.87
CA VAL A 7 24.04 11.14 -1.03
C VAL A 7 22.56 11.31 -0.65
N ILE A 8 22.09 12.55 -0.49
CA ILE A 8 20.68 12.83 -0.16
C ILE A 8 19.77 12.53 -1.37
N ALA A 9 20.23 12.83 -2.59
CA ALA A 9 19.46 12.54 -3.81
C ALA A 9 19.34 11.02 -4.08
N ALA A 10 20.39 10.25 -3.80
CA ALA A 10 20.37 8.79 -3.97
C ALA A 10 19.48 8.08 -2.94
N ALA A 11 19.44 8.58 -1.69
CA ALA A 11 18.55 8.04 -0.65
C ALA A 11 17.06 8.33 -0.93
N LEU A 12 16.76 9.43 -1.64
CA LEU A 12 15.38 9.77 -2.00
C LEU A 12 14.85 8.88 -3.13
N ALA A 13 15.70 8.44 -4.07
CA ALA A 13 15.31 7.60 -5.21
C ALA A 13 14.99 6.15 -4.81
N LEU A 14 15.71 5.57 -3.84
CA LEU A 14 15.43 4.23 -3.31
C LEU A 14 14.20 4.20 -2.38
N GLY A 15 13.70 5.37 -2.00
CA GLY A 15 12.50 5.52 -1.18
C GLY A 15 11.19 5.58 -1.95
N MET A 16 11.24 5.56 -3.29
CA MET A 16 10.09 5.73 -4.21
C MET A 16 9.44 4.41 -4.64
N ALA A 17 9.64 3.32 -3.91
CA ALA A 17 8.72 2.18 -3.97
C ALA A 17 7.41 2.62 -3.30
N GLY A 18 6.69 3.51 -3.99
CA GLY A 18 5.37 3.95 -3.59
C GLY A 18 4.45 2.74 -3.58
N ALA A 19 3.79 2.53 -2.44
CA ALA A 19 2.56 1.77 -2.34
C ALA A 19 1.51 2.42 -3.26
N GLN A 20 1.62 2.12 -4.55
CA GLN A 20 0.51 2.20 -5.48
C GLN A 20 -0.40 1.05 -5.06
N ALA A 21 -1.64 1.38 -4.70
CA ALA A 21 -2.65 0.35 -4.44
C ALA A 21 -2.63 -0.64 -5.60
N HIS A 22 -2.30 -1.90 -5.33
CA HIS A 22 -2.18 -2.92 -6.38
C HIS A 22 -3.53 -3.05 -7.11
N ASP A 23 -3.52 -2.91 -8.43
CA ASP A 23 -4.71 -3.14 -9.24
C ASP A 23 -4.85 -4.64 -9.50
N PHE A 24 -5.81 -5.28 -8.82
CA PHE A 24 -6.08 -6.70 -8.96
C PHE A 24 -6.95 -7.04 -10.19
N GLY A 25 -7.50 -6.07 -10.89
CA GLY A 25 -8.36 -6.29 -12.07
C GLY A 25 -7.69 -7.17 -13.15
N PRO A 26 -6.46 -6.85 -13.59
CA PRO A 26 -5.71 -7.68 -14.54
C PRO A 26 -5.43 -9.10 -14.03
N ASP A 27 -5.09 -9.26 -12.76
CA ASP A 27 -4.78 -10.57 -12.17
C ASP A 27 -6.03 -11.45 -12.12
N ILE A 28 -7.19 -10.88 -11.74
CA ILE A 28 -8.47 -11.59 -11.68
C ILE A 28 -8.90 -12.01 -13.09
N ALA A 29 -8.74 -11.13 -14.08
CA ALA A 29 -9.03 -11.46 -15.48
C ALA A 29 -8.13 -12.61 -15.98
N LYS A 30 -6.84 -12.58 -15.66
CA LYS A 30 -5.90 -13.66 -15.98
C LYS A 30 -6.32 -14.98 -15.31
N TYR A 31 -6.69 -14.95 -14.03
CA TYR A 31 -7.16 -16.12 -13.31
C TYR A 31 -8.37 -16.74 -14.00
N GLN A 32 -9.38 -15.93 -14.35
CA GLN A 32 -10.60 -16.38 -15.01
C GLN A 32 -10.30 -16.98 -16.39
N GLN A 33 -9.41 -16.34 -17.16
CA GLN A 33 -8.97 -16.85 -18.46
C GLN A 33 -8.31 -18.21 -18.35
N VAL A 34 -7.38 -18.39 -17.40
CA VAL A 34 -6.70 -19.69 -17.20
C VAL A 34 -7.68 -20.73 -16.68
N ALA A 35 -8.54 -20.39 -15.72
CA ALA A 35 -9.53 -21.30 -15.15
C ALA A 35 -10.49 -21.89 -16.21
N ALA A 36 -10.78 -21.13 -17.27
CA ALA A 36 -11.65 -21.60 -18.36
C ALA A 36 -11.14 -22.87 -19.06
N SER A 37 -9.83 -23.10 -19.09
CA SER A 37 -9.21 -24.27 -19.75
C SER A 37 -8.85 -25.40 -18.78
N LYS A 38 -9.23 -25.31 -17.50
CA LYS A 38 -8.74 -26.21 -16.43
C LYS A 38 -9.86 -27.04 -15.80
N LYS A 39 -9.51 -28.19 -15.22
CA LYS A 39 -10.39 -29.04 -14.40
C LYS A 39 -10.61 -28.41 -13.04
N LEU A 40 -11.77 -27.79 -12.86
CA LEU A 40 -12.10 -27.00 -11.68
C LEU A 40 -12.39 -27.83 -10.42
N ASP A 41 -12.55 -29.15 -10.58
CA ASP A 41 -12.69 -30.15 -9.53
C ASP A 41 -11.36 -30.73 -9.04
N SER A 42 -10.24 -30.39 -9.70
CA SER A 42 -8.91 -30.77 -9.23
C SER A 42 -8.56 -30.08 -7.91
N ASN A 43 -7.75 -30.76 -7.09
CA ASN A 43 -7.29 -30.22 -5.81
C ASN A 43 -6.56 -28.87 -6.01
N GLU A 44 -5.78 -28.74 -7.08
CA GLU A 44 -5.07 -27.52 -7.45
C GLU A 44 -6.05 -26.38 -7.75
N ALA A 45 -7.10 -26.62 -8.54
CA ALA A 45 -8.08 -25.60 -8.87
C ALA A 45 -8.94 -25.19 -7.66
N ILE A 46 -9.25 -26.12 -6.75
CA ILE A 46 -9.94 -25.82 -5.50
C ILE A 46 -9.07 -24.94 -4.59
N GLN A 47 -7.79 -25.29 -4.42
CA GLN A 47 -6.86 -24.47 -3.65
C GLN A 47 -6.62 -23.10 -4.30
N ALA A 48 -6.59 -23.04 -5.63
CA ALA A 48 -6.49 -21.79 -6.38
C ALA A 48 -7.70 -20.87 -6.09
N ARG A 49 -8.91 -21.44 -6.04
CA ARG A 49 -10.12 -20.67 -5.73
C ARG A 49 -10.13 -20.18 -4.30
N LEU A 50 -9.73 -21.01 -3.33
CA LEU A 50 -9.59 -20.59 -1.93
C LEU A 50 -8.57 -19.48 -1.76
N ALA A 51 -7.45 -19.53 -2.48
CA ALA A 51 -6.44 -18.47 -2.47
C ALA A 51 -6.97 -17.15 -3.09
N LEU A 52 -7.76 -17.24 -4.17
CA LEU A 52 -8.44 -16.10 -4.75
C LEU A 52 -9.46 -15.47 -3.77
N GLU A 53 -10.26 -16.30 -3.10
CA GLU A 53 -11.23 -15.85 -2.09
C GLU A 53 -10.52 -15.16 -0.90
N ARG A 54 -9.34 -15.66 -0.47
CA ARG A 54 -8.52 -14.97 0.54
C ARG A 54 -8.00 -13.63 0.05
N ALA A 55 -7.48 -13.56 -1.17
CA ALA A 55 -7.01 -12.31 -1.76
C ALA A 55 -8.14 -11.27 -1.79
N GLN A 56 -9.33 -11.67 -2.24
CA GLN A 56 -10.52 -10.81 -2.26
C GLN A 56 -10.96 -10.39 -0.86
N GLY A 57 -10.98 -11.31 0.11
CA GLY A 57 -11.32 -10.98 1.50
C GLY A 57 -10.33 -10.02 2.16
N GLN A 58 -9.04 -10.11 1.84
CA GLN A 58 -8.02 -9.17 2.30
C GLN A 58 -8.16 -7.80 1.64
N MET A 59 -8.56 -7.74 0.37
CA MET A 59 -8.90 -6.49 -0.31
C MET A 59 -10.13 -5.82 0.30
N ASP A 60 -11.17 -6.58 0.62
CA ASP A 60 -12.38 -6.06 1.26
C ASP A 60 -12.07 -5.51 2.66
N GLN A 61 -11.12 -6.12 3.37
CA GLN A 61 -10.60 -5.60 4.64
C GLN A 61 -9.71 -4.37 4.45
N ALA A 62 -8.88 -4.35 3.41
CA ALA A 62 -8.10 -3.19 2.98
C ALA A 62 -8.99 -2.18 2.22
N ASP A 63 -10.02 -1.67 2.91
CA ASP A 63 -11.02 -0.77 2.33
C ASP A 63 -10.34 0.46 1.70
N VAL A 64 -10.83 0.88 0.52
CA VAL A 64 -10.51 2.17 -0.11
C VAL A 64 -10.65 3.32 0.89
N LYS A 65 -11.57 3.23 1.85
CA LYS A 65 -11.69 4.21 2.95
C LYS A 65 -10.47 4.26 3.86
N MET A 66 -9.81 3.13 4.15
CA MET A 66 -8.56 3.13 4.93
C MET A 66 -7.45 3.85 4.18
N LEU A 67 -7.29 3.57 2.88
CA LEU A 67 -6.33 4.28 2.03
C LEU A 67 -6.62 5.79 1.95
N LEU A 68 -7.88 6.16 1.75
CA LEU A 68 -8.31 7.56 1.72
C LEU A 68 -8.13 8.24 3.09
N ARG A 69 -8.36 7.53 4.19
CA ARG A 69 -8.13 8.02 5.56
C ARG A 69 -6.64 8.27 5.81
N ILE A 70 -5.75 7.33 5.46
CA ILE A 70 -4.30 7.49 5.55
C ILE A 70 -3.86 8.73 4.75
N ARG A 71 -4.36 8.90 3.52
CA ARG A 71 -4.07 10.10 2.70
C ARG A 71 -4.59 11.39 3.34
N SER A 72 -5.82 11.37 3.86
CA SER A 72 -6.44 12.52 4.50
C SER A 72 -5.68 12.95 5.76
N LEU A 73 -5.35 12.00 6.63
CA LEU A 73 -4.57 12.23 7.85
C LEU A 73 -3.18 12.77 7.51
N THR A 74 -2.50 12.18 6.53
CA THR A 74 -1.16 12.65 6.14
C THR A 74 -1.19 14.09 5.61
N ASN A 75 -2.19 14.42 4.80
CA ASN A 75 -2.39 15.79 4.32
C ASN A 75 -2.81 16.77 5.42
N ALA A 76 -3.57 16.32 6.42
CA ALA A 76 -3.89 17.13 7.59
C ALA A 76 -2.61 17.46 8.39
N GLY A 77 -1.75 16.46 8.66
CA GLY A 77 -0.47 16.68 9.34
C GLY A 77 0.45 17.65 8.60
N LEU A 78 0.54 17.53 7.27
CA LEU A 78 1.31 18.45 6.43
C LEU A 78 0.76 19.89 6.53
N ARG A 79 -0.56 20.08 6.48
CA ARG A 79 -1.17 21.42 6.61
C ARG A 79 -0.89 22.06 7.96
N GLU A 80 -0.95 21.30 9.06
CA GLU A 80 -0.65 21.82 10.40
C GLU A 80 0.80 22.34 10.47
N LEU A 81 1.72 21.73 9.71
CA LEU A 81 3.13 22.12 9.64
C LEU A 81 3.43 23.20 8.59
N GLY A 82 2.41 23.76 7.93
CA GLY A 82 2.59 24.76 6.88
C GLY A 82 3.15 24.19 5.58
N GLU A 83 3.08 22.87 5.39
CA GLU A 83 3.43 22.23 4.13
C GLU A 83 2.23 22.17 3.18
N GLN A 84 2.50 22.22 1.89
CA GLN A 84 1.46 21.92 0.89
C GLN A 84 1.13 20.43 0.92
N PRO A 85 -0.16 20.05 0.80
CA PRO A 85 -0.57 18.66 0.58
C PRO A 85 0.22 18.06 -0.58
N ALA A 86 0.78 16.87 -0.39
CA ALA A 86 1.45 16.16 -1.46
C ALA A 86 0.44 15.22 -2.13
N PHE A 87 0.54 15.07 -3.45
CA PHE A 87 -0.21 14.05 -4.17
C PHE A 87 0.67 12.80 -4.30
N LEU A 88 0.24 11.71 -3.65
CA LEU A 88 0.67 10.33 -3.83
C LEU A 88 2.10 9.95 -3.37
N SER A 89 2.13 8.87 -2.59
CA SER A 89 3.25 7.92 -2.33
C SER A 89 4.41 8.40 -1.47
N SER A 90 4.72 9.70 -1.42
CA SER A 90 5.80 10.25 -0.57
C SER A 90 5.29 10.98 0.67
N GLU A 91 3.97 11.01 0.89
CA GLU A 91 3.32 11.88 1.89
C GLU A 91 3.79 11.57 3.32
N TYR A 92 3.96 10.29 3.65
CA TYR A 92 4.37 9.85 4.99
C TYR A 92 5.79 10.31 5.34
N LYS A 93 6.77 10.07 4.46
CA LYS A 93 8.16 10.53 4.64
C LYS A 93 8.25 12.05 4.64
N ARG A 94 7.38 12.72 3.88
CA ARG A 94 7.32 14.18 3.86
C ARG A 94 6.81 14.74 5.19
N LEU A 95 5.81 14.10 5.79
CA LEU A 95 5.30 14.46 7.12
C LEU A 95 6.36 14.20 8.21
N GLU A 96 7.06 13.07 8.15
CA GLU A 96 8.19 12.77 9.05
C GLU A 96 9.28 13.85 8.97
N ALA A 97 9.70 14.22 7.75
CA ALA A 97 10.70 15.27 7.53
C ALA A 97 10.21 16.66 8.01
N ALA A 98 8.93 16.98 7.78
CA ALA A 98 8.33 18.23 8.23
C ALA A 98 8.21 18.31 9.77
N LEU A 99 8.01 17.18 10.45
CA LEU A 99 8.02 17.12 11.92
C LEU A 99 9.42 17.31 12.51
N ALA A 100 10.46 16.89 11.79
CA ALA A 100 11.85 17.09 12.18
C ALA A 100 12.26 18.57 12.05
N ASN A 101 11.71 19.29 11.07
CA ASN A 101 11.97 20.72 10.85
C ASN A 101 10.68 21.50 10.54
N PRO A 102 9.83 21.79 11.54
CA PRO A 102 8.56 22.47 11.32
C PRO A 102 8.76 23.88 10.78
N LYS A 103 7.97 24.28 9.77
CA LYS A 103 7.93 25.68 9.28
C LYS A 103 7.09 26.58 10.17
N VAL A 104 6.34 26.00 11.10
CA VAL A 104 5.48 26.68 12.06
C VAL A 104 6.12 26.65 13.44
N ASN A 105 6.01 27.76 14.18
CA ASN A 105 6.52 27.88 15.55
C ASN A 105 5.42 27.69 16.62
N ASP A 106 4.19 27.38 16.20
CA ASP A 106 3.04 27.18 17.08
C ASP A 106 3.10 25.79 17.74
N PRO A 107 3.30 25.70 19.07
CA PRO A 107 3.44 24.41 19.77
C PRO A 107 2.19 23.53 19.66
N ALA A 108 0.99 24.12 19.60
CA ALA A 108 -0.26 23.37 19.52
C ALA A 108 -0.40 22.68 18.15
N LYS A 109 -0.01 23.36 17.07
CA LYS A 109 0.00 22.78 15.72
C LYS A 109 1.02 21.66 15.57
N VAL A 110 2.20 21.84 16.14
CA VAL A 110 3.24 20.80 16.15
C VAL A 110 2.78 19.59 16.96
N ALA A 111 2.16 19.78 18.12
CA ALA A 111 1.61 18.69 18.92
C ALA A 111 0.54 17.90 18.14
N LYS A 112 -0.41 18.60 17.53
CA LYS A 112 -1.46 17.98 16.69
C LYS A 112 -0.89 17.21 15.50
N ALA A 113 0.13 17.74 14.83
CA ALA A 113 0.81 17.04 13.74
C ALA A 113 1.51 15.75 14.22
N ARG A 114 2.07 15.74 15.44
CA ARG A 114 2.66 14.54 16.06
C ARG A 114 1.61 13.49 16.40
N GLU A 115 0.45 13.89 16.92
CA GLU A 115 -0.67 12.98 17.18
C GLU A 115 -1.15 12.31 15.90
N ILE A 116 -1.33 13.11 14.83
CA ILE A 116 -1.69 12.61 13.50
C ILE A 116 -0.64 11.62 12.99
N PHE A 117 0.65 11.93 13.14
CA PHE A 117 1.72 11.03 12.73
C PHE A 117 1.77 9.73 13.54
N ALA A 118 1.48 9.77 14.85
CA ALA A 118 1.36 8.58 15.68
C ALA A 118 0.19 7.69 15.23
N GLN A 119 -0.95 8.29 14.88
CA GLN A 119 -2.08 7.55 14.30
C GLN A 119 -1.73 6.91 12.95
N LEU A 120 -1.01 7.63 12.09
CA LEU A 120 -0.54 7.09 10.80
C LEU A 120 0.47 5.95 10.97
N ASN A 121 1.34 6.00 11.98
CA ASN A 121 2.26 4.89 12.31
C ASN A 121 1.50 3.60 12.66
N HIS A 122 0.26 3.69 13.13
CA HIS A 122 -0.56 2.53 13.43
C HIS A 122 -1.35 2.06 12.21
N GLU A 123 -2.00 2.98 11.47
CA GLU A 123 -2.89 2.62 10.37
C GLU A 123 -2.15 2.17 9.10
N LYS A 124 -0.99 2.76 8.81
CA LYS A 124 -0.23 2.48 7.57
C LYS A 124 0.30 1.03 7.51
N PRO A 125 0.97 0.49 8.55
CA PRO A 125 1.47 -0.89 8.49
C PRO A 125 0.36 -1.93 8.37
N VAL A 126 -0.81 -1.68 8.96
CA VAL A 126 -1.98 -2.57 8.86
C VAL A 126 -2.47 -2.63 7.42
N TYR A 127 -2.59 -1.47 6.76
CA TYR A 127 -2.95 -1.41 5.34
C TYR A 127 -1.91 -2.12 4.46
N GLU A 128 -0.62 -1.85 4.67
CA GLU A 128 0.45 -2.46 3.88
C GLU A 128 0.53 -3.98 4.07
N ALA A 129 0.26 -4.48 5.27
CA ALA A 129 0.19 -5.92 5.55
C ALA A 129 -0.97 -6.58 4.79
N LEU A 130 -2.17 -6.01 4.87
CA LEU A 130 -3.35 -6.53 4.15
C LEU A 130 -3.14 -6.51 2.63
N GLU A 131 -2.58 -5.43 2.10
CA GLU A 131 -2.26 -5.34 0.67
C GLU A 131 -1.21 -6.37 0.25
N THR A 132 -0.14 -6.54 1.04
CA THR A 132 0.92 -7.52 0.77
C THR A 132 0.35 -8.94 0.76
N GLU A 133 -0.44 -9.30 1.77
CA GLU A 133 -1.06 -10.62 1.85
C GLU A 133 -2.04 -10.87 0.70
N ALA A 134 -2.81 -9.84 0.29
CA ALA A 134 -3.72 -9.95 -0.85
C ALA A 134 -2.95 -10.23 -2.14
N VAL A 135 -1.84 -9.50 -2.39
CA VAL A 135 -0.97 -9.71 -3.55
C VAL A 135 -0.35 -11.12 -3.54
N GLU A 136 0.11 -11.59 -2.38
CA GLU A 136 0.70 -12.93 -2.25
C GLU A 136 -0.34 -14.03 -2.48
N SER A 137 -1.53 -13.90 -1.88
CA SER A 137 -2.65 -14.81 -2.08
C SER A 137 -3.06 -14.86 -3.55
N MET A 138 -3.08 -13.72 -4.24
CA MET A 138 -3.41 -13.66 -5.66
C MET A 138 -2.35 -14.34 -6.54
N LYS A 139 -1.06 -14.13 -6.25
CA LYS A 139 0.04 -14.84 -6.93
C LYS A 139 -0.05 -16.35 -6.72
N GLN A 140 -0.39 -16.78 -5.51
CA GLN A 140 -0.59 -18.20 -5.20
C GLN A 140 -1.79 -18.77 -5.97
N ALA A 141 -2.90 -18.05 -6.04
CA ALA A 141 -4.08 -18.43 -6.81
C ALA A 141 -3.74 -18.66 -8.29
N LEU A 142 -3.02 -17.72 -8.90
CA LEU A 142 -2.56 -17.82 -10.29
C LEU A 142 -1.64 -19.03 -10.51
N LYS A 143 -0.66 -19.23 -9.63
CA LYS A 143 0.25 -20.38 -9.73
C LYS A 143 -0.48 -21.72 -9.65
N LEU A 144 -1.46 -21.83 -8.75
CA LEU A 144 -2.23 -23.06 -8.55
C LEU A 144 -3.17 -23.34 -9.73
N ILE A 145 -3.86 -22.34 -10.27
CA ILE A 145 -4.75 -22.54 -11.42
C ILE A 145 -3.97 -22.86 -12.69
N GLU A 146 -2.77 -22.30 -12.87
CA GLU A 146 -1.86 -22.63 -13.96
C GLU A 146 -1.38 -24.09 -13.87
N ALA A 147 -1.11 -24.58 -12.65
CA ALA A 147 -0.70 -25.96 -12.37
C ALA A 147 -1.84 -26.98 -12.45
N ALA A 148 -3.11 -26.54 -12.42
CA ALA A 148 -4.25 -27.43 -12.50
C ALA A 148 -4.24 -28.23 -13.82
N PRO A 149 -4.77 -29.46 -13.83
CA PRO A 149 -4.92 -30.25 -15.05
C PRO A 149 -5.80 -29.54 -16.07
N SER A 150 -5.46 -29.65 -17.36
CA SER A 150 -6.34 -29.21 -18.44
C SER A 150 -7.62 -30.06 -18.47
N ARG A 151 -8.71 -29.45 -18.97
CA ARG A 151 -9.99 -30.16 -19.18
C ARG A 151 -9.84 -31.36 -20.08
#